data_AF-A0A141RAX6-F1
#
_entry.id   AF-A0A141RAX6-F1
#
_cell.length_a   1.000
_cell.length_b   1.000
_cell.length_c   1.000
_cell.angle_alpha   90.00
_cell.angle_beta   90.00
_cell.angle_gamma   90.00
#
_symmetry.space_group_name_H-M   'P 1'
#
loop_
_entity.id
_entity.type
_entity.pdbx_description
1 polymer ?
#
loop_
_entity_poly.entity_id
_entity_poly.type
_entity_poly.pdbx_seq_one_letter_code
_entity_poly.pdbx_strand_id
1 'polypeptide(L)'
;GSLIAKDTVRIKDLDQEITNPDGDGFISTPTFDFGKLAISGSKQQYGLKKAADYYDNGTRNPYLRLNTSQDNWSLTAQLSQPKSATDRLPTTTRLLLGTAAAASFTDYNQSTETKTPLGKTGTVNLTADNTATAVVANQQFTGSDVYQLDFTFANIKLEVPANQGMSGQQYQAAVTWNLVTGP
;
A
#
# COMPACT_ATOMS: atom_id res chain seq x y z
N GLY A 1 -8.15 41.09 -10.98
CA GLY A 1 -7.87 40.44 -9.69
C GLY A 1 -6.72 39.48 -9.88
N SER A 2 -5.65 39.64 -9.11
CA SER A 2 -4.46 38.79 -9.20
C SER A 2 -4.77 37.40 -8.64
N LEU A 3 -4.51 36.34 -9.41
CA LEU A 3 -4.55 34.97 -8.91
C LEU A 3 -3.28 34.74 -8.08
N ILE A 4 -3.42 34.77 -6.76
CA ILE A 4 -2.37 34.30 -5.86
C ILE A 4 -2.40 32.77 -5.97
N ALA A 5 -1.38 32.19 -6.61
CA ALA A 5 -1.14 30.75 -6.59
C ALA A 5 -0.76 30.32 -5.16
N LYS A 6 -1.77 30.13 -4.30
CA LYS A 6 -1.63 29.53 -2.97
C LYS A 6 -2.09 28.07 -2.93
N ASP A 7 -2.67 27.58 -4.02
CA ASP A 7 -3.02 26.18 -4.18
C ASP A 7 -1.96 25.53 -5.07
N THR A 8 -0.98 24.85 -4.48
CA THR A 8 -0.26 23.83 -5.24
C THR A 8 -1.31 22.76 -5.59
N VAL A 9 -1.71 22.70 -6.86
CA VAL A 9 -2.60 21.64 -7.32
C VAL A 9 -1.83 20.34 -7.23
N ARG A 10 -2.02 19.58 -6.15
CA ARG A 10 -1.69 18.16 -6.19
C ARG A 10 -2.62 17.54 -7.19
N ILE A 11 -2.06 17.10 -8.32
CA ILE A 11 -2.77 16.23 -9.25
C ILE A 11 -3.23 15.04 -8.40
N LYS A 12 -4.55 14.86 -8.26
CA LYS A 12 -5.09 13.66 -7.62
C LYS A 12 -4.45 12.47 -8.32
N ASP A 13 -3.72 11.65 -7.57
CA ASP A 13 -3.29 10.36 -8.09
C ASP A 13 -4.57 9.60 -8.44
N LEU A 14 -4.78 9.29 -9.72
CA LEU A 14 -6.04 8.68 -10.19
C LEU A 14 -6.32 7.32 -9.51
N ASP A 15 -5.29 6.70 -8.93
CA ASP A 15 -5.29 5.32 -8.42
C ASP A 15 -5.26 5.23 -6.89
N GLN A 16 -5.13 6.38 -6.22
CA GLN A 16 -5.06 6.46 -4.76
C GLN A 16 -5.81 7.68 -4.24
N GLU A 17 -6.70 7.46 -3.28
CA GLU A 17 -7.36 8.55 -2.58
C GLU A 17 -6.35 9.27 -1.69
N ILE A 18 -6.25 10.58 -1.86
CA ILE A 18 -5.50 11.46 -0.96
C ILE A 18 -6.51 12.14 -0.03
N THR A 19 -6.40 11.88 1.27
CA THR A 19 -7.17 12.50 2.33
C THR A 19 -6.31 13.53 3.10
N ASN A 20 -6.96 14.36 3.90
CA ASN A 20 -6.31 15.29 4.81
C ASN A 20 -6.80 14.97 6.22
N PRO A 21 -6.16 14.03 6.94
CA PRO A 21 -6.57 13.74 8.31
C PRO A 21 -6.31 14.96 9.21
N ASP A 22 -7.26 15.30 10.08
CA ASP A 22 -7.15 16.39 11.06
C ASP A 22 -6.19 16.06 12.23
N GLY A 23 -5.40 14.98 12.12
CA GLY A 23 -4.50 14.46 13.14
C GLY A 23 -3.76 13.19 12.67
N ASP A 24 -3.43 12.30 13.61
CA ASP A 24 -2.80 11.02 13.31
C ASP A 24 -3.74 10.12 12.47
N GLY A 25 -3.24 9.57 11.37
CA GLY A 25 -4.03 8.72 10.49
C GLY A 25 -3.47 8.54 9.09
N PHE A 26 -4.17 7.76 8.27
CA PHE A 26 -3.77 7.51 6.89
C PHE A 26 -4.19 8.67 5.98
N ILE A 27 -3.24 9.12 5.16
CA ILE A 27 -3.42 10.11 4.10
C ILE A 27 -3.71 9.41 2.77
N SER A 28 -3.04 8.30 2.50
CA SER A 28 -3.23 7.49 1.29
C SER A 28 -2.93 6.03 1.59
N THR A 29 -3.71 5.13 1.00
CA THR A 29 -3.46 3.69 1.06
C THR A 29 -3.40 3.10 -0.35
N PRO A 30 -2.50 2.14 -0.61
CA PRO A 30 -2.32 1.59 -1.94
C PRO A 30 -3.41 0.59 -2.30
N THR A 31 -3.80 0.61 -3.58
CA THR A 31 -4.62 -0.43 -4.21
C THR A 31 -3.74 -1.42 -4.97
N PHE A 32 -4.12 -2.69 -4.99
CA PHE A 32 -3.40 -3.77 -5.68
C PHE A 32 -4.32 -4.51 -6.65
N ASP A 33 -4.11 -4.30 -7.94
CA ASP A 33 -4.85 -4.94 -9.02
C ASP A 33 -3.88 -5.78 -9.86
N PHE A 34 -4.20 -7.07 -9.95
CA PHE A 34 -3.40 -8.07 -10.68
C PHE A 34 -3.98 -8.36 -12.07
N GLY A 35 -5.10 -7.73 -12.44
CA GLY A 35 -5.75 -7.91 -13.72
C GLY A 35 -6.31 -9.32 -13.92
N LYS A 36 -6.34 -9.79 -15.17
CA LYS A 36 -6.79 -11.13 -15.52
C LYS A 36 -5.66 -12.14 -15.32
N LEU A 37 -5.91 -13.14 -14.48
CA LEU A 37 -4.96 -14.19 -14.16
C LEU A 37 -5.41 -15.53 -14.73
N ALA A 38 -4.46 -16.32 -15.23
CA ALA A 38 -4.73 -17.68 -15.65
C ALA A 38 -4.75 -18.62 -14.44
N ILE A 39 -5.73 -19.53 -14.37
CA ILE A 39 -5.72 -20.62 -13.38
C ILE A 39 -4.61 -21.59 -13.77
N SER A 40 -3.67 -21.81 -12.86
CA SER A 40 -2.51 -22.67 -13.11
C SER A 40 -2.61 -23.99 -12.35
N GLY A 41 -2.17 -25.07 -12.97
CA GLY A 41 -2.01 -26.38 -12.31
C GLY A 41 -0.87 -26.44 -11.29
N SER A 42 -0.12 -25.35 -11.12
CA SER A 42 0.99 -25.21 -10.18
C SER A 42 0.88 -23.90 -9.39
N LYS A 43 1.60 -23.79 -8.28
CA LYS A 43 1.68 -22.53 -7.53
C LYS A 43 2.33 -21.45 -8.41
N GLN A 44 1.73 -20.26 -8.44
CA GLN A 44 2.19 -19.15 -9.26
C GLN A 44 2.28 -17.84 -8.48
N GLN A 45 3.11 -16.94 -8.97
CA GLN A 45 3.21 -15.55 -8.49
C GLN A 45 2.92 -14.60 -9.65
N TYR A 46 1.90 -13.76 -9.49
CA TYR A 46 1.47 -12.81 -10.51
C TYR A 46 1.86 -11.39 -10.10
N GLY A 47 2.40 -10.61 -11.04
CA GLY A 47 2.66 -9.19 -10.82
C GLY A 47 1.40 -8.34 -10.98
N LEU A 48 1.45 -7.11 -10.48
CA LEU A 48 0.42 -6.10 -10.71
C LEU A 48 0.14 -5.90 -12.22
N LYS A 49 -1.11 -5.56 -12.54
CA LYS A 49 -1.51 -5.25 -13.91
C LYS A 49 -0.71 -4.07 -14.45
N LYS A 50 -0.38 -4.11 -15.73
CA LYS A 50 0.34 -3.05 -16.43
C LYS A 50 -0.63 -2.30 -17.32
N ALA A 51 -1.06 -1.11 -16.89
CA ALA A 51 -2.00 -0.27 -17.62
C ALA A 51 -1.68 1.21 -17.36
N ALA A 52 -1.93 2.08 -18.35
CA ALA A 52 -1.60 3.51 -18.25
C ALA A 52 -2.40 4.21 -17.12
N ASP A 53 -3.63 3.76 -16.89
CA ASP A 53 -4.52 4.20 -15.82
C ASP A 53 -4.29 3.45 -14.50
N TYR A 54 -3.14 2.78 -14.34
CA TYR A 54 -2.80 2.08 -13.11
C TYR A 54 -1.30 2.10 -12.84
N TYR A 55 -0.91 2.96 -11.90
CA TYR A 55 0.47 3.29 -11.56
C TYR A 55 1.33 3.60 -12.78
N ASP A 56 0.75 4.29 -13.76
CA ASP A 56 1.39 4.70 -15.02
C ASP A 56 2.18 3.53 -15.65
N ASN A 57 1.49 2.40 -15.82
CA ASN A 57 2.06 1.20 -16.43
C ASN A 57 3.31 0.64 -15.71
N GLY A 58 3.40 0.87 -14.40
CA GLY A 58 4.48 0.39 -13.53
C GLY A 58 5.70 1.31 -13.43
N THR A 59 5.62 2.55 -13.93
CA THR A 59 6.64 3.58 -13.69
C THR A 59 6.49 4.20 -12.30
N ARG A 60 5.25 4.23 -11.76
CA ARG A 60 4.95 4.71 -10.40
C ARG A 60 4.88 3.55 -9.41
N ASN A 61 5.36 3.79 -8.20
CA ASN A 61 5.25 2.85 -7.10
C ASN A 61 3.94 3.07 -6.32
N PRO A 62 3.24 1.99 -5.93
CA PRO A 62 2.21 2.07 -4.91
C PRO A 62 2.83 2.58 -3.60
N TYR A 63 2.17 3.54 -2.97
CA TYR A 63 2.62 4.04 -1.68
C TYR A 63 1.51 4.04 -0.63
N LEU A 64 1.92 3.90 0.62
CA LEU A 64 1.11 4.23 1.80
C LEU A 64 1.65 5.51 2.40
N ARG A 65 0.77 6.46 2.70
CA ARG A 65 1.15 7.71 3.37
C ARG A 65 0.30 7.89 4.62
N LEU A 66 0.94 8.29 5.71
CA LEU A 66 0.29 8.53 6.98
C LEU A 66 0.85 9.79 7.66
N ASN A 67 0.05 10.35 8.53
CA ASN A 67 0.41 11.39 9.48
C ASN A 67 0.47 10.76 10.88
N THR A 68 1.55 11.00 11.63
CA THR A 68 1.60 10.77 13.07
C THR A 68 2.64 11.67 13.70
N SER A 69 2.24 12.35 14.77
CA SER A 69 3.11 13.23 15.56
C SER A 69 3.89 12.49 16.67
N GLN A 70 3.69 11.18 16.79
CA GLN A 70 4.28 10.37 17.85
C GLN A 70 5.56 9.67 17.38
N ASP A 71 6.57 9.60 18.24
CA ASP A 71 7.79 8.83 17.95
C ASP A 71 7.58 7.30 18.12
N ASN A 72 6.62 6.92 18.97
CA ASN A 72 6.36 5.55 19.40
C ASN A 72 5.20 4.93 18.61
N TRP A 73 5.29 4.98 17.29
CA TRP A 73 4.29 4.40 16.39
C TRP A 73 4.77 3.10 15.75
N SER A 74 3.82 2.24 15.38
CA SER A 74 4.08 1.05 14.59
C SER A 74 2.95 0.82 13.59
N LEU A 75 3.23 0.04 12.54
CA LEU A 75 2.26 -0.25 11.49
C LEU A 75 2.20 -1.76 11.25
N THR A 76 0.98 -2.28 11.22
CA THR A 76 0.69 -3.64 10.78
C THR A 76 -0.25 -3.63 9.58
N ALA A 77 -0.23 -4.72 8.81
CA ALA A 77 -1.17 -4.95 7.74
C ALA A 77 -1.76 -6.37 7.83
N GLN A 78 -3.00 -6.51 7.39
CA GLN A 78 -3.72 -7.78 7.29
C GLN A 78 -4.28 -7.93 5.89
N LEU A 79 -4.32 -9.16 5.38
CA LEU A 79 -4.99 -9.49 4.12
C LEU A 79 -6.18 -10.38 4.43
N SER A 80 -7.37 -9.95 4.02
CA SER A 80 -8.55 -10.80 4.10
C SER A 80 -8.55 -11.85 3.00
N GLN A 81 -9.26 -12.96 3.22
CA GLN A 81 -9.41 -14.01 2.21
C GLN A 81 -10.02 -13.42 0.92
N PRO A 82 -9.40 -13.62 -0.26
CA PRO A 82 -9.98 -13.20 -1.54
C PRO A 82 -11.26 -13.99 -1.85
N LYS A 83 -12.34 -13.28 -2.15
CA LYS A 83 -13.65 -13.89 -2.43
C LYS A 83 -14.25 -13.29 -3.70
N SER A 84 -14.94 -14.12 -4.47
CA SER A 84 -15.86 -13.69 -5.51
C SER A 84 -17.30 -13.88 -5.04
N ALA A 85 -18.28 -13.66 -5.92
CA ALA A 85 -19.68 -13.92 -5.63
C ALA A 85 -19.98 -15.40 -5.36
N THR A 86 -19.23 -16.33 -5.98
CA THR A 86 -19.52 -17.77 -5.95
C THR A 86 -18.36 -18.64 -5.48
N ASP A 87 -17.17 -18.08 -5.27
CA ASP A 87 -15.97 -18.83 -4.91
C ASP A 87 -15.06 -18.05 -3.94
N ARG A 88 -14.09 -18.74 -3.34
CA ARG A 88 -13.09 -18.16 -2.44
C ARG A 88 -11.72 -18.77 -2.71
N LEU A 89 -10.70 -17.93 -2.84
CA LEU A 89 -9.33 -18.44 -2.86
C LEU A 89 -8.94 -18.96 -1.46
N PRO A 90 -7.99 -19.90 -1.36
CA PRO A 90 -7.53 -20.42 -0.07
C PRO A 90 -6.92 -19.31 0.80
N THR A 91 -7.01 -19.47 2.11
CA THR A 91 -6.35 -18.59 3.07
C THR A 91 -4.82 -18.63 2.97
N THR A 92 -4.26 -19.66 2.34
CA THR A 92 -2.83 -19.76 2.01
C THR A 92 -2.41 -18.90 0.81
N THR A 93 -3.32 -18.15 0.20
CA THR A 93 -3.00 -17.11 -0.80
C THR A 93 -2.21 -16.00 -0.12
N ARG A 94 -1.20 -15.45 -0.77
CA ARG A 94 -0.33 -14.43 -0.16
C ARG A 94 -0.16 -13.20 -1.05
N LEU A 95 -0.15 -12.03 -0.43
CA LEU A 95 0.27 -10.77 -1.05
C LEU A 95 1.70 -10.48 -0.60
N LEU A 96 2.64 -10.60 -1.52
CA LEU A 96 4.06 -10.33 -1.28
C LEU A 96 4.32 -8.88 -1.68
N LEU A 97 4.56 -8.00 -0.70
CA LEU A 97 4.83 -6.58 -0.94
C LEU A 97 6.33 -6.28 -1.06
N GLY A 98 7.19 -7.18 -0.55
CA GLY A 98 8.62 -6.96 -0.48
C GLY A 98 8.99 -5.94 0.59
N THR A 99 10.10 -5.22 0.41
CA THR A 99 10.47 -4.08 1.26
C THR A 99 9.91 -2.78 0.69
N ALA A 100 9.46 -1.86 1.54
CA ALA A 100 9.13 -0.50 1.15
C ALA A 100 10.28 0.46 1.49
N ALA A 101 10.56 1.41 0.60
CA ALA A 101 11.42 2.55 0.94
C ALA A 101 10.62 3.54 1.78
N ALA A 102 11.17 3.98 2.90
CA ALA A 102 10.53 4.92 3.80
C ALA A 102 11.11 6.33 3.61
N ALA A 103 10.25 7.33 3.68
CA ALA A 103 10.64 8.74 3.69
C ALA A 103 9.71 9.55 4.60
N SER A 104 10.25 10.61 5.20
CA SER A 104 9.48 11.64 5.89
C SER A 104 9.30 12.89 5.02
N PHE A 105 8.30 13.69 5.36
CA PHE A 105 8.04 14.99 4.76
C PHE A 105 7.98 16.08 5.82
N THR A 106 8.76 17.13 5.66
CA THR A 106 8.61 18.39 6.42
C THR A 106 7.92 19.42 5.55
N ASP A 107 7.21 20.36 6.18
CA ASP A 107 6.40 21.38 5.49
C ASP A 107 5.44 20.76 4.46
N TYR A 108 4.82 19.63 4.84
CA TYR A 108 3.93 18.88 3.96
C TYR A 108 2.79 19.76 3.42
N ASN A 109 2.49 19.62 2.12
CA ASN A 109 1.56 20.46 1.37
C ASN A 109 1.93 21.95 1.27
N GLN A 110 3.14 22.35 1.67
CA GLN A 110 3.62 23.73 1.53
C GLN A 110 4.63 23.86 0.38
N SER A 111 4.89 25.10 -0.05
CA SER A 111 5.89 25.38 -1.10
C SER A 111 7.33 25.01 -0.71
N THR A 112 7.58 24.80 0.58
CA THR A 112 8.88 24.40 1.14
C THR A 112 8.96 22.92 1.48
N GLU A 113 7.99 22.11 1.01
CA GLU A 113 7.93 20.67 1.28
C GLU A 113 9.27 19.99 0.94
N THR A 114 9.80 19.24 1.90
CA THR A 114 11.06 18.51 1.74
C THR A 114 10.85 17.03 2.04
N LYS A 115 11.30 16.15 1.12
CA LYS A 115 11.28 14.69 1.30
C LYS A 115 12.65 14.20 1.79
N THR A 116 12.67 13.52 2.93
CA THR A 116 13.89 12.95 3.53
C THR A 116 13.82 11.43 3.57
N PRO A 117 14.77 10.68 2.95
CA PRO A 117 14.81 9.23 3.05
C PRO A 117 15.10 8.75 4.49
N LEU A 118 14.39 7.73 4.96
CA LEU A 118 14.54 7.14 6.30
C LEU A 118 15.08 5.69 6.29
N GLY A 119 15.14 5.06 5.11
CA GLY A 119 15.62 3.69 4.97
C GLY A 119 14.56 2.78 4.34
N LYS A 120 14.48 1.53 4.80
CA LYS A 120 13.55 0.53 4.29
C LYS A 120 12.88 -0.25 5.41
N THR A 121 11.68 -0.73 5.14
CA THR A 121 11.01 -1.73 6.00
C THR A 121 11.71 -3.09 5.90
N GLY A 122 11.37 -4.01 6.81
CA GLY A 122 11.57 -5.43 6.56
C GLY A 122 10.72 -5.92 5.37
N THR A 123 10.93 -7.17 4.96
CA THR A 123 10.10 -7.80 3.93
C THR A 123 8.69 -8.03 4.46
N VAL A 124 7.69 -7.50 3.77
CA VAL A 124 6.28 -7.62 4.13
C VAL A 124 5.59 -8.63 3.22
N ASN A 125 5.05 -9.69 3.82
CA ASN A 125 4.27 -10.72 3.15
C ASN A 125 3.00 -10.99 3.95
N LEU A 126 1.84 -10.75 3.34
CA LEU A 126 0.55 -10.93 4.01
C LEU A 126 -0.05 -12.27 3.59
N THR A 127 -0.43 -13.07 4.57
CA THR A 127 -1.23 -14.28 4.33
C THR A 127 -2.71 -13.92 4.39
N ALA A 128 -3.53 -14.51 3.51
CA ALA A 128 -4.94 -14.22 3.34
C ALA A 128 -5.84 -14.85 4.43
N ASP A 129 -5.40 -14.79 5.69
CA ASP A 129 -6.06 -15.35 6.88
C ASP A 129 -6.40 -14.27 7.93
N ASN A 130 -6.21 -12.99 7.59
CA ASN A 130 -6.33 -11.83 8.49
C ASN A 130 -5.29 -11.77 9.62
N THR A 131 -4.19 -12.53 9.53
CA THR A 131 -3.09 -12.41 10.50
C THR A 131 -2.40 -11.06 10.35
N ALA A 132 -2.25 -10.33 11.46
CA ALA A 132 -1.51 -9.07 11.51
C ALA A 132 -0.03 -9.32 11.24
N THR A 133 0.50 -8.69 10.19
CA THR A 133 1.91 -8.73 9.84
C THR A 133 2.54 -7.37 10.10
N ALA A 134 3.68 -7.33 10.79
CA ALA A 134 4.42 -6.10 11.01
C ALA A 134 4.94 -5.53 9.69
N VAL A 135 4.72 -4.23 9.48
CA VAL A 135 5.19 -3.46 8.33
C VAL A 135 6.29 -2.49 8.78
N VAL A 136 6.02 -1.76 9.86
CA VAL A 136 6.98 -0.88 10.53
C VAL A 136 6.99 -1.24 12.00
N ALA A 137 8.18 -1.53 12.53
CA ALA A 137 8.36 -1.78 13.96
C ALA A 137 8.35 -0.46 14.75
N ASN A 138 8.03 -0.54 16.04
CA ASN A 138 8.06 0.63 16.90
C ASN A 138 9.45 1.30 16.90
N GLN A 139 9.49 2.63 16.80
CA GLN A 139 10.72 3.44 16.73
C GLN A 139 11.66 3.10 15.56
N GLN A 140 11.17 2.38 14.54
CA GLN A 140 11.96 2.12 13.34
C GLN A 140 12.22 3.40 12.55
N PHE A 141 11.25 4.32 12.53
CA PHE A 141 11.30 5.61 11.88
C PHE A 141 10.76 6.67 12.83
N THR A 142 11.46 7.81 12.97
CA THR A 142 11.13 8.87 13.94
C THR A 142 11.33 10.26 13.34
N GLY A 143 10.84 11.30 14.03
CA GLY A 143 11.24 12.68 13.76
C GLY A 143 10.49 13.44 12.67
N SER A 144 9.29 13.01 12.28
CA SER A 144 8.44 13.75 11.32
C SER A 144 6.95 13.51 11.57
N ASP A 145 6.11 14.42 11.10
CA ASP A 145 4.65 14.27 11.10
C ASP A 145 4.19 13.34 9.97
N VAL A 146 4.72 13.47 8.75
CA VAL A 146 4.22 12.71 7.58
C VAL A 146 5.24 11.71 7.09
N TYR A 147 4.83 10.45 7.01
CA TYR A 147 5.62 9.34 6.50
C TYR A 147 5.02 8.74 5.22
N GLN A 148 5.88 8.30 4.31
CA GLN A 148 5.52 7.52 3.13
C GLN A 148 6.32 6.24 3.05
N LEU A 149 5.62 5.15 2.77
CA LEU A 149 6.17 3.84 2.43
C LEU A 149 5.94 3.59 0.94
N ASP A 150 7.01 3.66 0.15
CA ASP A 150 7.03 3.41 -1.29
C ASP A 150 7.29 1.91 -1.55
N PHE A 151 6.26 1.16 -1.97
CA PHE A 151 6.38 -0.24 -2.36
C PHE A 151 6.80 -0.33 -3.82
N THR A 152 7.89 -1.03 -4.11
CA THR A 152 8.38 -1.17 -5.50
C THR A 152 7.38 -1.97 -6.33
N PHE A 153 6.81 -1.36 -7.38
CA PHE A 153 5.80 -1.98 -8.23
C PHE A 153 6.19 -3.39 -8.70
N ALA A 154 7.43 -3.55 -9.17
CA ALA A 154 7.93 -4.82 -9.70
C ALA A 154 8.03 -5.94 -8.65
N ASN A 155 8.14 -5.59 -7.37
CA ASN A 155 8.29 -6.54 -6.26
C ASN A 155 6.93 -7.05 -5.75
N ILE A 156 5.84 -6.35 -6.05
CA ILE A 156 4.51 -6.73 -5.57
C ILE A 156 4.02 -7.95 -6.36
N LYS A 157 3.70 -9.02 -5.64
CA LYS A 157 3.19 -10.28 -6.21
C LYS A 157 1.98 -10.81 -5.45
N LEU A 158 1.03 -11.38 -6.19
CA LEU A 158 0.00 -12.26 -5.66
C LEU A 158 0.47 -13.71 -5.85
N GLU A 159 0.77 -14.41 -4.75
CA GLU A 159 1.08 -15.83 -4.74
C GLU A 159 -0.21 -16.64 -4.56
N VAL A 160 -0.56 -17.42 -5.59
CA VAL A 160 -1.77 -18.25 -5.62
C VAL A 160 -1.36 -19.74 -5.68
N PRO A 161 -1.91 -20.61 -4.81
CA PRO A 161 -1.66 -22.05 -4.87
C PRO A 161 -2.13 -22.69 -6.19
N ALA A 162 -1.70 -23.93 -6.42
CA ALA A 162 -2.11 -24.70 -7.60
C ALA A 162 -3.62 -24.96 -7.63
N ASN A 163 -4.21 -24.93 -8.83
CA ASN A 163 -5.60 -25.25 -9.13
C ASN A 163 -6.62 -24.40 -8.35
N GLN A 164 -6.31 -23.12 -8.10
CA GLN A 164 -7.19 -22.23 -7.35
C GLN A 164 -7.91 -21.23 -8.26
N GLY A 165 -9.18 -20.99 -7.93
CA GLY A 165 -10.05 -20.06 -8.61
C GLY A 165 -10.94 -20.71 -9.67
N MET A 166 -11.88 -19.92 -10.18
CA MET A 166 -12.88 -20.29 -11.17
C MET A 166 -12.91 -19.25 -12.30
N SER A 167 -13.01 -19.73 -13.53
CA SER A 167 -13.01 -18.86 -14.71
C SER A 167 -14.17 -17.87 -14.68
N GLY A 168 -13.92 -16.63 -15.10
CA GLY A 168 -14.93 -15.57 -15.15
C GLY A 168 -15.27 -14.94 -13.79
N GLN A 169 -14.61 -15.34 -12.71
CA GLN A 169 -14.80 -14.75 -11.38
C GLN A 169 -13.85 -13.58 -11.13
N GLN A 170 -14.34 -12.58 -10.38
CA GLN A 170 -13.54 -11.48 -9.85
C GLN A 170 -13.38 -11.67 -8.34
N TYR A 171 -12.13 -11.85 -7.89
CA TYR A 171 -11.80 -12.00 -6.48
C TYR A 171 -11.40 -10.67 -5.89
N GLN A 172 -11.96 -10.33 -4.73
CA GLN A 172 -11.66 -9.12 -3.99
C GLN A 172 -11.20 -9.50 -2.57
N ALA A 173 -10.19 -8.80 -2.09
CA ALA A 173 -9.67 -8.89 -0.74
C ALA A 173 -9.44 -7.47 -0.21
N ALA A 174 -9.50 -7.33 1.11
CA ALA A 174 -9.16 -6.10 1.80
C ALA A 174 -7.75 -6.21 2.34
N VAL A 175 -6.96 -5.14 2.15
CA VAL A 175 -5.73 -4.93 2.92
C VAL A 175 -6.05 -3.91 4.01
N THR A 176 -6.04 -4.36 5.26
CA THR A 176 -6.32 -3.51 6.42
C THR A 176 -5.02 -3.07 7.04
N TRP A 177 -4.76 -1.76 7.01
CA TRP A 177 -3.61 -1.13 7.64
C TRP A 177 -4.00 -0.64 9.03
N ASN A 178 -3.21 -0.99 10.05
CA ASN A 178 -3.45 -0.57 11.43
C ASN A 178 -2.24 0.21 11.94
N LEU A 179 -2.45 1.51 12.13
CA LEU A 179 -1.50 2.40 12.80
C LEU A 179 -1.74 2.28 14.31
N VAL A 180 -0.69 1.93 15.05
CA VAL A 180 -0.72 1.89 16.51
C VAL A 180 0.19 3.00 17.01
N THR A 181 -0.40 3.89 17.80
CA THR A 181 0.21 5.07 18.41
C THR A 181 0.29 4.85 19.92
N GLY A 182 1.49 5.01 20.50
CA GLY A 182 1.75 4.84 21.92
C GLY A 182 1.77 6.17 22.68
N PRO A 183 1.34 6.22 23.95
CA PRO A 183 1.51 7.40 24.80
C PRO A 183 2.98 7.72 25.07
#